data_AF-A0A0Q6FS21-F1
#
_entry.id   AF-A0A0Q6FS21-F1
#
_cell.length_a   1.000
_cell.length_b   1.000
_cell.length_c   1.000
_cell.angle_alpha   90.00
_cell.angle_beta   90.00
_cell.angle_gamma   90.00
#
_symmetry.space_group_name_H-M   'P 1'
#
loop_
_entity.id
_entity.type
_entity.pdbx_description
1 polymer ?
#
loop_
_entity_poly.entity_id
_entity_poly.type
_entity_poly.pdbx_seq_one_letter_code
_entity_poly.pdbx_strand_id
1 'polypeptide(L)'
;MDIRQINDEYSVTGQISVEDLDTIKALGFKSIVCHRPDFEQPDQPQFETIAARARELGLDITHIPVGPMGVTPEAVSGMVDALDTFERPMLGYCRSGARSTNVYQQTQHLRG
;
A
#
# COMPACT_ATOMS: atom_id res chain seq x y z
N MET A 1 -5.84 8.15 10.17
CA MET A 1 -5.46 7.98 8.75
C MET A 1 -5.33 9.36 8.10
N ASP A 2 -4.18 9.66 7.48
CA ASP A 2 -3.96 10.92 6.72
C ASP A 2 -3.60 10.55 5.27
N ILE A 3 -4.53 10.74 4.35
CA ILE A 3 -4.40 10.27 2.96
C ILE A 3 -3.89 11.43 2.11
N ARG A 4 -2.73 11.21 1.49
CA ARG A 4 -2.13 12.13 0.55
C ARG A 4 -2.25 11.56 -0.85
N GLN A 5 -3.00 12.25 -1.70
CA GLN A 5 -3.11 11.89 -3.10
C GLN A 5 -1.79 12.18 -3.84
N ILE A 6 -1.30 11.21 -4.62
CA ILE A 6 -0.14 11.40 -5.50
C ILE A 6 -0.61 11.79 -6.91
N ASN A 7 -1.61 11.08 -7.42
CA ASN A 7 -2.32 11.39 -8.66
C ASN A 7 -3.73 10.78 -8.62
N ASP A 8 -4.45 10.77 -9.74
CA ASP A 8 -5.83 10.25 -9.82
C ASP A 8 -5.95 8.73 -9.57
N GLU A 9 -4.84 8.01 -9.68
CA GLU A 9 -4.82 6.55 -9.64
C GLU A 9 -4.16 5.97 -8.38
N TYR A 10 -3.38 6.78 -7.66
CA TYR A 10 -2.61 6.34 -6.50
C TYR A 10 -2.57 7.41 -5.40
N SER A 11 -2.85 6.94 -4.18
CA SER A 11 -2.73 7.72 -2.95
C SER A 11 -1.86 7.00 -1.94
N VAL A 12 -1.33 7.74 -0.96
CA VAL A 12 -0.54 7.16 0.13
C VAL A 12 -1.06 7.57 1.49
N THR A 13 -0.84 6.74 2.50
CA THR A 13 -1.12 7.07 3.89
C THR A 13 -0.13 6.44 4.87
N GLY A 14 -0.20 6.86 6.13
CA GLY A 14 0.52 6.23 7.24
C GLY A 14 -0.05 4.87 7.61
N GLN A 15 0.28 4.35 8.80
CA GLN A 15 -0.26 3.07 9.23
C GLN A 15 -1.80 3.08 9.24
N ILE A 16 -2.41 2.06 8.64
CA ILE A 16 -3.85 1.81 8.71
C ILE A 16 -4.17 0.68 9.69
N SER A 17 -5.39 0.69 10.18
CA SER A 17 -5.99 -0.36 11.00
C SER A 17 -7.06 -1.13 10.22
N VAL A 18 -7.57 -2.21 10.81
CA VAL A 18 -8.69 -2.98 10.25
C VAL A 18 -9.95 -2.12 10.13
N GLU A 19 -10.18 -1.21 11.08
CA GLU A 19 -11.35 -0.33 11.13
C GLU A 19 -11.31 0.76 10.04
N ASP A 20 -10.13 1.13 9.58
CA ASP A 20 -9.97 2.11 8.49
C ASP A 20 -10.43 1.55 7.13
N LEU A 21 -10.50 0.21 6.97
CA LEU A 21 -10.78 -0.42 5.67
C LEU A 21 -12.18 -0.14 5.14
N ASP A 22 -13.18 -0.05 6.02
CA ASP A 22 -14.53 0.36 5.64
C ASP A 22 -14.55 1.79 5.09
N THR A 23 -13.77 2.69 5.69
CA THR A 23 -13.59 4.06 5.19
C THR A 23 -12.83 4.08 3.87
N ILE A 24 -11.75 3.30 3.74
CA ILE A 24 -10.95 3.19 2.51
C ILE A 24 -11.84 2.72 1.34
N LYS A 25 -12.70 1.73 1.56
CA LYS A 25 -13.68 1.28 0.56
C LYS A 25 -14.69 2.37 0.23
N ALA A 26 -15.22 3.06 1.24
CA ALA A 26 -16.19 4.14 1.04
C ALA A 26 -15.61 5.34 0.25
N LEU A 27 -14.30 5.59 0.38
CA LEU A 27 -13.57 6.59 -0.40
C LEU A 27 -13.35 6.17 -1.87
N GLY A 28 -13.71 4.94 -2.24
CA GLY A 28 -13.68 4.46 -3.63
C GLY A 28 -12.37 3.77 -4.03
N PHE A 29 -11.44 3.55 -3.09
CA PHE A 29 -10.26 2.74 -3.34
C PHE A 29 -10.66 1.30 -3.69
N LYS A 30 -9.94 0.71 -4.63
CA LYS A 30 -10.17 -0.65 -5.12
C LYS A 30 -9.09 -1.62 -4.67
N SER A 31 -7.87 -1.11 -4.50
CA SER A 31 -6.72 -1.91 -4.11
C SER A 31 -5.83 -1.21 -3.08
N ILE A 32 -5.06 -2.01 -2.36
CA ILE A 32 -4.17 -1.57 -1.29
C ILE A 32 -2.79 -2.23 -1.43
N VAL A 33 -1.73 -1.48 -1.16
CA VAL A 33 -0.37 -2.02 -1.09
C VAL A 33 0.33 -1.64 0.21
N CYS A 34 0.80 -2.64 0.95
CA CYS A 34 1.57 -2.45 2.18
C CYS A 34 3.07 -2.46 1.87
N HIS A 35 3.77 -1.37 2.19
CA HIS A 35 5.23 -1.29 2.09
C HIS A 35 5.95 -1.41 3.44
N ARG A 36 5.21 -1.76 4.50
CA ARG A 36 5.74 -1.94 5.86
C ARG A 36 6.02 -3.42 6.12
N PRO A 37 7.27 -3.83 6.43
CA PRO A 37 7.55 -5.16 6.97
C PRO A 37 6.76 -5.40 8.25
N ASP A 38 6.30 -6.63 8.48
CA ASP A 38 5.70 -7.01 9.75
C ASP A 38 6.72 -6.99 10.89
N PHE A 39 6.22 -6.85 12.12
CA PHE A 39 7.02 -6.83 13.36
C PHE A 39 8.02 -5.66 13.48
N GLU A 40 7.79 -4.56 12.75
CA GLU A 40 8.60 -3.35 12.89
C GLU A 40 8.38 -2.65 14.25
N GLN A 41 7.18 -2.84 14.86
CA GLN A 41 6.84 -2.35 16.20
C GLN A 41 5.92 -3.33 16.95
N PRO A 42 5.92 -3.36 18.31
CA PRO A 42 5.09 -4.29 19.09
C PRO A 42 3.58 -4.10 18.91
N ASP A 43 3.15 -2.88 18.65
CA ASP A 43 1.76 -2.46 18.44
C ASP A 43 1.35 -2.44 16.96
N GLN A 44 2.22 -2.92 16.06
CA GLN A 44 1.94 -2.96 14.64
C GLN A 44 0.84 -4.00 14.33
N PRO A 45 -0.25 -3.60 13.65
CA PRO A 45 -1.17 -4.55 13.06
C PRO A 45 -0.45 -5.40 12.01
N GLN A 46 -0.61 -6.72 12.08
CA GLN A 46 -0.05 -7.63 11.09
C GLN A 46 -0.72 -7.39 9.75
N PHE A 47 0.07 -7.43 8.68
CA PHE A 47 -0.45 -7.31 7.32
C PHE A 47 -1.56 -8.32 7.05
N GLU A 48 -1.40 -9.57 7.50
CA GLU A 48 -2.38 -10.63 7.28
C GLU A 48 -3.77 -10.30 7.85
N THR A 49 -3.84 -9.66 9.02
CA THR A 49 -5.10 -9.24 9.64
C THR A 49 -5.80 -8.16 8.80
N ILE A 50 -5.04 -7.17 8.32
CA ILE A 50 -5.57 -6.13 7.43
C ILE A 50 -6.00 -6.77 6.10
N ALA A 51 -5.21 -7.69 5.58
CA ALA A 51 -5.46 -8.32 4.29
C ALA A 51 -6.70 -9.22 4.30
N ALA A 52 -6.94 -9.95 5.38
CA ALA A 52 -8.16 -10.73 5.55
C ALA A 52 -9.41 -9.83 5.45
N ARG A 53 -9.43 -8.74 6.23
CA ARG A 53 -10.56 -7.80 6.21
C ARG A 53 -10.71 -7.07 4.87
N ALA A 54 -9.60 -6.68 4.23
CA ALA A 54 -9.64 -6.03 2.92
C ALA A 54 -10.29 -6.95 1.88
N ARG A 55 -9.94 -8.24 1.86
CA ARG A 55 -10.54 -9.23 0.97
C ARG A 55 -12.02 -9.48 1.25
N GLU A 56 -12.44 -9.52 2.51
CA GLU A 56 -13.87 -9.58 2.87
C GLU A 56 -14.67 -8.40 2.30
N LEU A 57 -14.02 -7.23 2.26
CA LEU A 57 -14.57 -6.02 1.67
C LEU A 57 -14.45 -5.99 0.14
N GLY A 58 -13.85 -6.99 -0.50
CA GLY A 58 -13.63 -7.02 -1.94
C GLY A 58 -12.59 -5.99 -2.42
N LEU A 59 -11.65 -5.63 -1.55
CA LEU A 59 -10.49 -4.83 -1.90
C LEU A 59 -9.32 -5.76 -2.22
N ASP A 60 -8.65 -5.53 -3.35
CA ASP A 60 -7.39 -6.20 -3.64
C ASP A 60 -6.30 -5.69 -2.69
N ILE A 61 -5.43 -6.57 -2.23
CA ILE A 61 -4.36 -6.18 -1.32
C ILE A 61 -3.10 -7.01 -1.52
N THR A 62 -1.95 -6.35 -1.52
CA THR A 62 -0.63 -6.97 -1.63
C THR A 62 0.38 -6.42 -0.63
N HIS A 63 1.41 -7.22 -0.35
CA HIS A 63 2.48 -6.89 0.58
C HIS A 63 3.81 -6.83 -0.16
N ILE A 64 4.43 -5.66 -0.15
CA ILE A 64 5.72 -5.38 -0.79
C ILE A 64 6.62 -4.73 0.27
N PRO A 65 7.07 -5.50 1.27
CA PRO A 65 7.76 -4.93 2.42
C PRO A 65 9.07 -4.27 2.02
N VAL A 66 9.24 -2.99 2.39
CA VAL A 66 10.48 -2.25 2.19
C VAL A 66 11.19 -2.09 3.52
N GLY A 67 12.30 -2.80 3.65
CA GLY A 67 13.15 -2.82 4.83
C GLY A 67 14.17 -1.66 4.90
N PRO A 68 15.16 -1.77 5.80
CA PRO A 68 16.16 -0.73 6.04
C PRO A 68 17.03 -0.40 4.82
N MET A 69 17.15 -1.34 3.88
CA MET A 69 17.90 -1.18 2.63
C MET A 69 17.27 -0.15 1.67
N GLY A 70 16.06 0.33 1.96
CA GLY A 70 15.34 1.26 1.10
C GLY A 70 14.66 0.55 -0.09
N VAL A 71 14.30 1.33 -1.11
CA VAL A 71 13.61 0.82 -2.30
C VAL A 71 14.53 -0.12 -3.07
N THR A 72 14.14 -1.39 -3.19
CA THR A 72 14.90 -2.40 -3.95
C THR A 72 14.25 -2.68 -5.31
N PRO A 73 15.00 -3.25 -6.29
CA PRO A 73 14.42 -3.64 -7.58
C PRO A 73 13.23 -4.58 -7.46
N GLU A 74 13.24 -5.50 -6.49
CA GLU A 74 12.14 -6.43 -6.22
C GLU A 74 10.89 -5.70 -5.74
N ALA A 75 11.06 -4.70 -4.86
CA ALA A 75 9.94 -3.89 -4.40
C ALA A 75 9.32 -3.07 -5.54
N VAL A 76 10.16 -2.55 -6.45
CA VAL A 76 9.68 -1.84 -7.63
C VAL A 76 8.96 -2.80 -8.59
N SER A 77 9.54 -3.97 -8.88
CA SER A 77 8.89 -4.99 -9.73
C SER A 77 7.55 -5.42 -9.17
N GLY A 78 7.46 -5.71 -7.87
CA GLY A 78 6.19 -6.07 -7.25
C GLY A 78 5.16 -4.94 -7.32
N MET A 79 5.60 -3.69 -7.26
CA MET A 79 4.71 -2.53 -7.39
C MET A 79 4.23 -2.35 -8.83
N VAL A 80 5.08 -2.61 -9.84
CA VAL A 80 4.68 -2.67 -11.25
C VAL A 80 3.59 -3.73 -11.42
N ASP A 81 3.85 -4.96 -10.96
CA ASP A 81 2.92 -6.08 -11.07
C ASP A 81 1.57 -5.75 -10.40
N ALA A 82 1.61 -5.11 -9.22
CA ALA A 82 0.40 -4.68 -8.52
C ALA A 82 -0.38 -3.63 -9.30
N LEU A 83 0.29 -2.62 -9.87
CA LEU A 83 -0.35 -1.57 -10.66
C LEU A 83 -0.94 -2.07 -11.99
N ASP A 84 -0.35 -3.12 -12.56
CA ASP A 84 -0.82 -3.72 -13.81
C ASP A 84 -1.93 -4.77 -13.57
N THR A 85 -1.97 -5.40 -12.39
CA THR A 85 -2.94 -6.46 -12.06
C THR A 85 -4.17 -5.94 -11.31
N PHE A 86 -4.00 -5.00 -10.39
CA PHE A 86 -5.08 -4.57 -9.49
C PHE A 86 -5.89 -3.40 -10.03
N GLU A 87 -7.16 -3.34 -9.62
CA GLU A 87 -8.03 -2.22 -9.95
C GLU A 87 -7.58 -0.93 -9.24
N ARG A 88 -7.81 0.21 -9.90
CA ARG A 88 -7.46 1.56 -9.41
C ARG A 88 -8.75 2.33 -9.04
N PRO A 89 -8.70 3.31 -8.11
CA PRO A 89 -7.52 3.85 -7.45
C PRO A 89 -6.94 2.95 -6.35
N MET A 90 -5.62 2.94 -6.25
CA MET A 90 -4.84 2.15 -5.30
C MET A 90 -4.36 3.01 -4.12
N LEU A 91 -4.39 2.46 -2.91
CA LEU A 91 -3.87 3.09 -1.69
C LEU A 91 -2.61 2.39 -1.19
N GLY A 92 -1.48 3.09 -1.19
CA GLY A 92 -0.25 2.61 -0.58
C GLY A 92 -0.09 3.05 0.86
N TYR A 93 0.24 2.14 1.78
CA TYR A 93 0.51 2.50 3.17
C TYR A 93 1.83 1.94 3.68
N CYS A 94 2.43 2.64 4.63
CA CYS A 94 3.55 2.11 5.42
C CYS A 94 3.46 2.65 6.85
N ARG A 95 4.58 2.95 7.52
CA ARG A 95 4.53 3.65 8.82
C ARG A 95 4.06 5.11 8.69
N SER A 96 4.60 5.84 7.72
CA SER A 96 4.34 7.29 7.53
C SER A 96 3.96 7.67 6.10
N GLY A 97 3.80 6.71 5.19
CA GLY A 97 3.57 6.93 3.75
C GLY A 97 4.84 7.19 2.92
N ALA A 98 6.00 7.46 3.55
CA ALA A 98 7.24 7.79 2.83
C ALA A 98 7.75 6.65 1.93
N ARG A 99 7.79 5.40 2.44
CA ARG A 99 8.21 4.23 1.64
C ARG A 99 7.30 4.02 0.42
N SER A 100 5.99 4.05 0.62
CA SER A 100 4.99 3.88 -0.43
C SER A 100 5.06 4.98 -1.50
N THR A 101 5.45 6.19 -1.09
CA THR A 101 5.74 7.29 -2.03
C THR A 101 6.98 7.00 -2.87
N ASN A 102 8.08 6.62 -2.22
CA ASN A 102 9.36 6.40 -2.89
C ASN A 102 9.29 5.22 -3.87
N VAL A 103 8.69 4.09 -3.47
CA VAL A 103 8.52 2.92 -4.36
C VAL A 103 7.67 3.29 -5.57
N TYR A 104 6.56 4.00 -5.36
CA TYR A 104 5.71 4.43 -6.46
C TYR A 104 6.44 5.37 -7.41
N GLN A 105 7.18 6.35 -6.91
CA GLN A 105 7.97 7.26 -7.74
C GLN A 105 9.00 6.51 -8.59
N GLN A 106 9.70 5.53 -8.02
CA GLN A 106 10.64 4.69 -8.79
C GLN A 106 9.92 3.83 -9.83
N THR A 107 8.75 3.30 -9.48
CA THR A 107 7.90 2.52 -10.39
C THR A 107 7.47 3.33 -11.61
N GLN A 108 7.08 4.59 -11.42
CA GLN A 108 6.69 5.47 -12.52
C GLN A 108 7.84 5.75 -13.50
N HIS A 109 9.09 5.78 -13.04
CA HIS A 109 10.24 5.94 -13.94
C HIS A 109 10.48 4.72 -14.84
N LEU A 110 10.05 3.52 -14.43
CA LEU A 110 10.17 2.30 -15.25
C LEU A 110 9.00 2.12 -16.21
N ARG A 111 7.85 2.76 -15.95
CA ARG A 111 6.65 2.70 -16.79
C ARG A 111 6.56 3.84 -17.81
N GLY A 112 7.48 4.81 -17.78
CA GLY A 112 7.60 5.91 -18.73
C GLY A 112 8.67 5.66 -19.78
#